data_AF-A0A4S8MG62-F1
#
_entry.id   AF-A0A4S8MG62-F1
#
_cell.length_a   1.000
_cell.length_b   1.000
_cell.length_c   1.000
_cell.angle_alpha   90.00
_cell.angle_beta   90.00
_cell.angle_gamma   90.00
#
_symmetry.space_group_name_H-M   'P 1'
#
loop_
_entity.id
_entity.type
_entity.pdbx_description
1 polymer ?
#
loop_
_entity_poly.entity_id
_entity_poly.type
_entity_poly.pdbx_seq_one_letter_code
_entity_poly.pdbx_strand_id
1 'polypeptide(L)' 'VQLIVAHPNGVHSTLARYCRCPSAPTRWYQLFNADMFPATLEFPGTAFTFDCLRRFDTHTKTSRKNAYDYCQYLQRIT' A
#
# COMPACT_ATOMS: atom_id res chain seq x y z
N VAL A 1 1.47 1.36 14.96
CA VAL A 1 0.57 2.34 14.33
C VAL A 1 -0.37 1.57 13.42
N GLN A 2 -1.66 1.90 13.41
CA GLN A 2 -2.59 1.25 12.49
C GLN A 2 -2.26 1.65 11.06
N LEU A 3 -2.14 0.67 10.17
CA LEU A 3 -1.80 0.85 8.76
C LEU A 3 -2.76 0.00 7.92
N ILE A 4 -3.50 0.65 7.04
CA ILE A 4 -4.33 -0.02 6.04
C ILE A 4 -3.44 -0.36 4.85
N VAL A 5 -3.35 -1.64 4.49
CA VAL A 5 -2.49 -2.11 3.40
C VAL A 5 -3.36 -2.66 2.28
N ALA A 6 -3.26 -2.06 1.09
CA ALA A 6 -3.84 -2.61 -0.12
C ALA A 6 -2.86 -3.59 -0.78
N HIS A 7 -3.31 -4.83 -0.91
CA HIS A 7 -2.60 -5.93 -1.56
C HIS A 7 -3.47 -6.52 -2.68
N PRO A 8 -2.93 -7.17 -3.71
CA PRO A 8 -3.72 -7.81 -4.76
C PRO A 8 -4.80 -8.79 -4.30
N ASN A 9 -4.69 -9.31 -3.08
CA ASN A 9 -5.66 -10.22 -2.48
C ASN A 9 -6.71 -9.51 -1.60
N GLY A 10 -6.63 -8.20 -1.41
CA GLY A 10 -7.55 -7.50 -0.51
C GLY A 10 -7.00 -6.25 0.15
N VAL A 11 -7.87 -5.62 0.94
CA VAL A 11 -7.49 -4.51 1.83
C VAL A 11 -7.40 -5.03 3.26
N HIS A 12 -6.23 -4.87 3.88
CA HIS A 12 -5.92 -5.42 5.19
C HIS A 12 -5.70 -4.31 6.22
N SER A 13 -6.35 -4.41 7.38
CA SER A 13 -6.02 -3.56 8.53
C SER A 13 -4.90 -4.22 9.33
N THR A 14 -3.72 -3.59 9.37
CA THR A 14 -2.52 -4.15 10.01
C THR A 14 -1.92 -3.19 11.03
N LEU A 15 -1.04 -3.71 11.88
CA LEU A 15 -0.25 -2.89 12.81
C LEU A 15 1.20 -2.82 12.33
N ALA A 16 1.62 -1.65 11.87
CA ALA A 16 3.01 -1.40 11.52
C ALA A 16 3.82 -0.94 12.74
N ARG A 17 5.00 -1.55 12.93
CA ARG A 17 5.99 -1.13 13.92
C ARG A 17 7.22 -0.61 13.20
N TYR A 18 7.42 0.70 13.26
CA TYR A 18 8.60 1.35 12.70
C TYR A 18 9.81 1.14 13.62
N CYS A 19 10.97 0.91 13.02
CA CYS A 19 12.26 0.95 13.66
C CYS A 19 12.54 2.37 14.18
N ARG A 20 13.13 2.45 15.38
CA ARG A 20 13.50 3.70 16.06
C ARG A 20 14.99 3.74 16.44
N CYS A 21 15.82 2.92 15.80
CA CYS A 21 17.25 2.96 16.00
C CYS A 21 17.82 4.33 15.58
N PRO A 22 18.98 4.77 16.12
CA PRO A 22 19.58 6.06 15.79
C PRO A 22 19.87 6.26 14.28
N SER A 23 20.19 5.17 13.58
CA SER A 23 20.42 5.13 12.13
C SER A 23 19.18 4.72 11.33
N ALA A 24 18.02 4.59 11.96
CA ALA A 24 16.81 4.16 11.27
C ALA A 24 16.39 5.21 10.24
N PRO A 25 16.07 4.80 9.01
CA PRO A 25 15.60 5.72 7.99
C PRO A 25 14.18 6.22 8.33
N THR A 26 13.69 7.21 7.59
CA THR A 26 12.35 7.79 7.76
C THR A 26 11.26 6.72 7.64
N ARG A 27 10.08 6.96 8.24
CA ARG A 27 8.96 5.99 8.26
C ARG A 27 8.55 5.53 6.86
N TRP A 28 8.49 6.46 5.90
CA TRP A 28 8.16 6.13 4.52
C TRP A 28 9.23 5.23 3.89
N TYR A 29 10.52 5.50 4.13
CA TYR A 29 11.60 4.67 3.60
C TYR A 29 11.61 3.27 4.21
N GLN A 30 11.25 3.14 5.49
CA GLN A 30 11.05 1.83 6.13
C GLN A 30 9.92 1.03 5.47
N LEU A 31 8.84 1.68 5.01
CA LEU A 31 7.78 1.03 4.24
C LEU A 31 8.27 0.61 2.85
N PHE A 32 9.06 1.47 2.18
CA PHE A 32 9.68 1.13 0.90
C PHE A 32 10.57 -0.12 1.00
N ASN A 33 11.37 -0.23 2.05
CA ASN A 33 12.19 -1.41 2.33
C ASN A 33 11.35 -2.68 2.60
N ALA A 34 10.06 -2.52 2.91
CA ALA A 34 9.11 -3.60 3.13
C ALA A 34 8.13 -3.77 1.94
N ASP A 35 8.53 -3.34 0.74
CA ASP A 35 7.76 -3.42 -0.51
C ASP A 35 6.40 -2.71 -0.48
N MET A 36 6.28 -1.67 0.34
CA MET A 36 5.07 -0.87 0.50
C MET A 36 5.30 0.59 0.12
N PHE A 37 4.48 1.09 -0.78
CA PHE A 37 4.38 2.48 -1.16
C PHE A 37 3.34 3.20 -0.27
N PRO A 38 3.74 4.18 0.55
CA PRO A 38 2.79 4.90 1.41
C PRO A 38 1.89 5.84 0.59
N ALA A 39 0.63 5.98 1.01
CA ALA A 39 -0.28 6.98 0.45
C ALA A 39 0.10 8.42 0.84
N THR A 40 0.70 8.58 2.04
CA THR A 40 1.14 9.85 2.61
C THR A 40 2.54 9.70 3.21
N LEU A 41 3.43 10.67 2.97
CA LEU A 41 4.84 10.58 3.37
C LEU A 41 5.07 10.88 4.86
N GLU A 42 4.32 11.82 5.44
CA GLU A 42 4.53 12.26 6.83
C GLU A 42 3.96 11.27 7.86
N PHE A 43 2.69 10.90 7.68
CA PHE A 43 1.97 9.97 8.54
C PHE A 43 1.20 8.94 7.70
N PRO A 44 1.87 7.86 7.26
CA PRO A 44 1.23 6.81 6.48
C PRO A 44 0.21 6.06 7.34
N GLY A 45 -1.07 6.40 7.16
CA GLY A 45 -2.21 5.60 7.63
C GLY A 45 -2.62 4.52 6.64
N THR A 46 -2.22 4.69 5.36
CA THR A 46 -2.51 3.76 4.27
C THR A 46 -1.24 3.52 3.45
N ALA A 47 -1.02 2.29 3.02
CA ALA A 47 0.03 1.90 2.10
C ALA A 47 -0.47 0.93 1.03
N PHE A 48 0.18 0.93 -0.12
CA PHE A 48 -0.08 0.03 -1.24
C PHE A 48 1.16 -0.82 -1.45
N THR A 49 1.01 -2.13 -1.57
CA THR A 49 2.16 -2.96 -1.96
C THR A 49 2.56 -2.67 -3.40
N PHE A 50 3.85 -2.82 -3.73
CA PHE A 50 4.30 -2.66 -5.12
C PHE A 50 3.59 -3.62 -6.08
N ASP A 51 3.26 -4.83 -5.62
CA ASP A 51 2.51 -5.79 -6.42
C ASP A 51 1.07 -5.31 -6.70
N CYS A 52 0.42 -4.67 -5.71
CA CYS A 52 -0.87 -4.00 -5.91
C CYS A 52 -0.81 -2.95 -7.02
N LEU A 53 0.25 -2.13 -7.03
CA LEU A 53 0.46 -1.08 -8.04
C LEU A 53 0.76 -1.66 -9.43
N ARG A 54 1.57 -2.72 -9.51
CA ARG A 54 1.89 -3.41 -10.78
C ARG A 54 0.63 -4.02 -11.42
N ARG A 55 -0.24 -4.61 -10.60
CA ARG A 55 -1.48 -5.21 -11.05
C ARG A 55 -2.50 -4.14 -11.46
N PHE A 56 -2.54 -3.02 -10.75
CA PHE A 56 -3.30 -1.83 -11.17
C PHE A 56 -2.87 -1.34 -12.55
N ASP A 57 -1.56 -1.14 -12.77
CA ASP A 57 -1.03 -0.71 -14.08
C ASP A 57 -1.44 -1.65 -15.22
N THR A 58 -1.40 -2.96 -14.98
CA THR A 58 -1.89 -3.96 -15.94
C THR A 58 -3.39 -3.81 -16.20
N HIS A 59 -4.22 -3.68 -15.15
CA HIS A 59 -5.66 -3.51 -15.28
C HIS A 59 -6.06 -2.20 -15.98
N THR A 60 -5.34 -1.11 -15.72
CA THR A 60 -5.56 0.17 -16.40
C THR A 60 -5.19 0.08 -17.88
N LYS A 61 -4.09 -0.60 -18.23
CA LYS A 61 -3.68 -0.78 -19.64
C LYS A 61 -4.60 -1.73 -20.41
N THR A 62 -4.99 -2.86 -19.82
CA THR A 62 -5.79 -3.88 -20.52
C THR A 62 -7.28 -3.54 -20.55
N SER A 63 -7.83 -3.00 -19.46
CA SER A 63 -9.28 -2.83 -19.29
C SER A 63 -9.74 -1.38 -19.09
N ARG A 64 -8.81 -0.40 -19.15
CA ARG A 64 -9.06 1.01 -18.79
C ARG A 64 -9.73 1.18 -17.42
N LYS A 65 -9.47 0.25 -16.50
CA LYS A 65 -10.02 0.31 -15.15
C LYS A 65 -9.38 1.51 -14.43
N ASN A 66 -10.20 2.40 -13.90
CA ASN A 66 -9.73 3.53 -13.11
C ASN A 66 -9.32 3.07 -11.69
N ALA A 67 -8.64 3.95 -10.96
CA ALA A 67 -8.16 3.65 -9.60
C ALA A 67 -9.31 3.37 -8.62
N TYR A 68 -10.43 4.08 -8.74
CA TYR A 68 -11.58 3.92 -7.86
C TYR A 68 -12.18 2.51 -7.98
N ASP A 69 -12.47 2.06 -9.19
CA ASP A 69 -13.03 0.73 -9.45
C ASP A 69 -12.09 -0.40 -9.03
N TYR A 70 -10.78 -0.16 -9.11
CA TYR A 70 -9.77 -1.11 -8.66
C TYR A 70 -9.71 -1.19 -7.13
N CYS A 71 -9.70 -0.06 -6.44
CA CYS A 71 -9.80 -0.01 -4.98
C CYS A 71 -11.10 -0.64 -4.47
N GLN A 72 -12.23 -0.35 -5.11
CA GLN A 72 -13.52 -0.96 -4.77
C GLN A 72 -13.52 -2.47 -4.99
N TYR A 73 -12.85 -2.96 -6.05
CA TYR A 73 -12.63 -4.40 -6.25
C TYR A 73 -11.82 -5.00 -5.10
N LEU A 74 -10.70 -4.38 -4.71
CA LEU A 74 -9.87 -4.85 -3.60
C LEU A 74 -10.61 -4.85 -2.25
N GLN A 75 -11.53 -3.91 -2.04
CA GLN A 75 -12.38 -3.88 -0.84
C GLN A 75 -13.47 -4.95 -0.83
N ARG A 76 -13.87 -5.49 -1.99
CA ARG A 76 -14.94 -6.49 -2.10
C ARG A 76 -14.44 -7.94 -2.01
N ILE A 77 -13.16 -8.17 -2.23
CA ILE A 77 -12.54 -9.50 -2.13
C ILE A 77 -12.13 -9.86 -0.69
N THR A 78 -12.35 -8.95 0.27
CA THR A 78 -12.10 -9.12 1.71
C THR A 78 -13.37 -8.78 2.48
#